data_AF-L8MSC2-F1
#
_entry.id   AF-L8MSC2-F1
#
_cell.length_a   1.000
_cell.length_b   1.000
_cell.length_c   1.000
_cell.angle_alpha   90.00
_cell.angle_beta   90.00
_cell.angle_gamma   90.00
#
_symmetry.space_group_name_H-M   'P 1'
#
loop_
_entity.id
_entity.type
_entity.pdbx_description
1 polymer ?
#
loop_
_entity_poly.entity_id
_entity_poly.type
_entity_poly.pdbx_seq_one_letter_code
_entity_poly.pdbx_strand_id
1 'polypeptide(L)' 'MVVKVMKIPEPWVISIDRTDWKFGKTVFNVLTLGVVHHGVAFPLVWMMLDKKVTQTPVNAVNCGIDFWKYLETAKSTF' A
#
# COMPACT_ATOMS: atom_id res chain seq x y z
N MET A 1 14.12 0.26 10.73
CA MET A 1 13.19 0.06 9.59
C MET A 1 12.85 1.43 9.00
N VAL A 2 13.10 1.61 7.69
CA VAL A 2 12.87 2.77 6.79
C VAL A 2 12.90 4.19 7.40
N VAL A 3 11.98 4.56 8.28
CA VAL A 3 11.91 5.92 8.87
C VAL A 3 13.18 6.27 9.65
N LYS A 4 13.77 5.31 10.39
CA LYS A 4 15.07 5.51 11.06
C LYS A 4 16.23 5.69 10.07
N VAL A 5 16.14 5.11 8.88
CA VAL A 5 17.14 5.27 7.81
C VAL A 5 17.00 6.65 7.17
N MET A 6 15.76 7.12 7.02
CA MET A 6 15.45 8.44 6.44
C MET A 6 15.71 9.62 7.39
N LYS A 7 16.08 9.37 8.66
CA LYS A 7 16.37 10.40 9.68
C LYS A 7 15.27 11.48 9.78
N ILE A 8 14.00 11.10 9.65
CA ILE A 8 12.89 12.06 9.68
C ILE A 8 12.70 12.55 11.12
N PRO A 9 12.80 13.88 11.37
CA PRO A 9 12.60 14.44 12.70
C PRO A 9 11.14 14.28 13.15
N GLU A 10 10.94 14.03 14.43
CA GLU A 10 9.62 14.03 15.04
C GLU A 10 9.11 15.48 15.20
N PRO A 11 7.79 15.73 15.11
CA PRO A 11 6.69 14.77 14.97
C PRO A 11 6.45 14.31 13.53
N TRP A 12 6.11 13.04 13.36
CA TRP A 12 5.81 12.48 12.03
C TRP A 12 4.39 12.80 11.59
N VAL A 13 4.26 13.25 10.35
CA VAL A 13 2.96 13.37 9.69
C VAL A 13 2.71 12.11 8.88
N ILE A 14 1.64 11.41 9.20
CA ILE A 14 1.22 10.20 8.50
C ILE A 14 0.08 10.58 7.56
N SER A 15 0.17 10.14 6.31
CA SER A 15 -0.90 10.25 5.34
C SER A 15 -1.42 8.88 4.96
N ILE A 16 -2.74 8.79 4.82
CA ILE A 16 -3.45 7.62 4.34
C ILE A 16 -4.19 8.06 3.09
N ASP A 17 -3.88 7.41 1.97
CA ASP A 17 -4.51 7.70 0.70
C ASP A 17 -5.24 6.48 0.13
N ARG A 18 -6.40 6.72 -0.49
CA ARG A 18 -7.19 5.70 -1.19
C ARG A 18 -6.98 5.88 -2.68
N THR A 19 -6.30 4.93 -3.31
CA THR A 19 -6.03 4.96 -4.75
C THR A 19 -6.77 3.83 -5.46
N ASP A 20 -7.52 4.16 -6.49
CA ASP A 20 -8.22 3.17 -7.33
C ASP A 20 -7.35 2.82 -8.54
N TRP A 21 -6.75 1.65 -8.52
CA TRP A 21 -5.89 1.14 -9.59
C TRP A 21 -6.74 0.31 -10.55
N LYS A 22 -6.69 0.65 -11.84
CA LYS A 22 -7.37 -0.13 -12.88
C LYS A 22 -6.32 -0.84 -13.72
N PHE A 23 -6.35 -2.17 -13.72
CA PHE A 23 -5.47 -2.98 -14.57
C PHE A 23 -6.31 -3.89 -15.46
N GLY A 24 -6.35 -3.57 -16.74
CA GLY A 24 -7.25 -4.23 -17.69
C GLY A 24 -8.72 -4.10 -17.26
N LYS A 25 -9.34 -5.25 -16.96
CA LYS A 25 -10.76 -5.33 -16.54
C LYS A 25 -10.96 -5.32 -15.03
N THR A 26 -9.90 -5.42 -14.24
CA THR A 26 -9.99 -5.51 -12.78
C THR A 26 -9.69 -4.17 -12.13
N VAL A 27 -10.59 -3.72 -11.24
CA VAL A 27 -10.44 -2.50 -10.46
C VAL A 27 -10.07 -2.89 -9.04
N PHE A 28 -8.93 -2.37 -8.58
CA PHE A 28 -8.40 -2.59 -7.24
C PHE A 28 -8.45 -1.30 -6.44
N ASN A 29 -8.98 -1.35 -5.22
CA ASN A 29 -8.89 -0.22 -4.30
C ASN A 29 -7.67 -0.47 -3.41
N VAL A 30 -6.66 0.38 -3.48
CA VAL A 30 -5.43 0.25 -2.68
C VAL A 30 -5.40 1.37 -1.65
N LEU A 31 -5.28 1.00 -0.37
CA LEU A 31 -5.00 1.93 0.71
C LEU A 31 -3.49 2.03 0.89
N THR A 32 -2.95 3.22 0.68
CA THR A 32 -1.52 3.51 0.84
C THR A 32 -1.32 4.28 2.13
N LEU A 33 -0.49 3.73 3.03
CA LEU A 33 -0.04 4.39 4.24
C LEU A 33 1.37 4.92 4.00
N GLY A 34 1.58 6.22 4.14
CA GLY A 34 2.88 6.85 3.94
C GLY A 34 3.22 7.90 5.00
N VAL A 35 4.51 8.17 5.15
CA VAL A 35 5.00 9.30 5.96
C VAL A 35 5.19 10.49 5.04
N VAL A 36 4.60 11.62 5.42
CA VAL A 36 4.75 12.88 4.70
C VAL A 36 5.92 13.63 5.28
N HIS A 37 6.88 13.98 4.43
CA HIS A 37 8.04 14.78 4.80
C HIS A 37 8.34 15.79 3.69
N HIS A 38 8.46 17.07 4.06
CA HIS A 38 8.65 18.18 3.12
C HIS A 38 7.68 18.20 1.92
N GLY A 39 6.41 17.84 2.15
CA GLY A 39 5.38 17.82 1.09
C GLY A 39 5.44 16.61 0.15
N VAL A 40 6.34 15.65 0.39
CA VAL A 40 6.42 14.39 -0.33
C VAL A 40 5.92 13.26 0.57
N ALA A 41 4.97 12.46 0.08
CA ALA A 41 4.47 11.29 0.76
C ALA A 41 5.30 10.06 0.39
N PHE A 42 5.99 9.48 1.36
CA PHE A 42 6.73 8.23 1.20
C PHE A 42 5.87 7.06 1.66
N PRO A 43 5.40 6.22 0.73
CA PRO A 43 4.57 5.08 1.09
C PRO A 43 5.40 4.04 1.85
N LEU A 44 4.88 3.62 3.00
CA LEU A 44 5.46 2.59 3.86
C LEU A 44 4.77 1.24 3.66
N VAL A 45 3.44 1.26 3.55
CA VAL A 45 2.61 0.05 3.45
C VAL A 45 1.49 0.30 2.45
N TRP A 46 1.20 -0.72 1.65
CA TRP A 46 0.03 -0.76 0.78
C TRP A 46 -0.85 -1.92 1.20
N MET A 47 -2.16 -1.68 1.25
CA MET A 47 -3.15 -2.70 1.57
C MET A 47 -4.23 -2.70 0.50
N MET A 48 -4.49 -3.84 -0.11
CA MET A 48 -5.60 -3.96 -1.05
C MET A 48 -6.90 -4.04 -0.24
N LEU A 49 -7.80 -3.09 -0.48
CA LEU A 49 -9.17 -3.14 0.01
C LEU A 49 -9.96 -4.01 -0.94
N ASP A 50 -10.18 -5.25 -0.52
CA ASP A 50 -11.10 -6.13 -1.20
C ASP A 50 -12.54 -5.65 -1.01
N LYS A 51 -13.37 -5.83 -2.03
CA LYS A 51 -14.73 -5.28 -2.05
C LYS A 51 -15.64 -6.19 -1.20
N LYS A 52 -15.69 -5.91 0.11
CA LYS A 52 -16.57 -6.52 1.14
C LYS A 52 -17.10 -7.91 0.80
N VAL A 53 -16.26 -8.91 1.01
CA VAL A 53 -16.71 -10.18 1.59
C VAL A 53 -16.04 -10.24 2.96
N THR A 54 -16.81 -10.45 4.03
CA THR A 54 -16.38 -10.50 5.44
C THR A 54 -15.01 -11.16 5.62
N GLN A 55 -13.99 -10.40 6.04
CA GLN A 55 -12.62 -10.91 6.23
C GLN A 55 -12.28 -11.05 7.72
N THR A 56 -11.93 -12.27 8.12
CA THR A 56 -11.25 -12.59 9.38
C THR A 56 -9.78 -12.13 9.34
N PRO A 57 -9.08 -11.99 10.48
CA PRO A 57 -7.73 -11.40 10.55
C PRO A 57 -6.68 -12.09 9.65
N VAL A 58 -6.88 -13.38 9.37
CA VAL A 58 -6.00 -14.20 8.52
C VAL A 58 -5.97 -13.71 7.06
N ASN A 59 -7.10 -13.22 6.54
CA ASN A 59 -7.21 -12.79 5.15
C ASN A 59 -6.52 -11.43 4.91
N ALA A 60 -6.40 -10.59 5.95
CA ALA A 60 -5.69 -9.32 5.88
C ALA A 60 -4.16 -9.51 5.78
N VAL A 61 -3.60 -10.54 6.43
CA VAL A 61 -2.17 -10.87 6.33
C VAL A 61 -1.83 -11.39 4.93
N ASN A 62 -2.71 -12.19 4.33
CA ASN A 62 -2.52 -12.70 2.97
C ASN A 62 -2.54 -11.59 1.91
N CYS A 63 -3.35 -10.55 2.11
CA CYS A 63 -3.45 -9.40 1.20
C CYS A 63 -2.10 -8.70 0.93
N GLY A 64 -1.24 -8.58 1.94
CA GLY A 64 0.10 -7.97 1.76
C GLY A 64 1.02 -8.81 0.87
N ILE A 65 0.91 -10.14 0.94
CA ILE A 65 1.67 -11.08 0.11
C ILE A 65 1.13 -11.07 -1.33
N ASP A 66 -0.19 -10.99 -1.49
CA ASP A 66 -0.85 -10.98 -2.79
C ASP A 66 -0.50 -9.72 -3.60
N PHE A 67 -0.38 -8.57 -2.94
CA PHE A 67 0.08 -7.34 -3.59
C PHE A 67 1.52 -7.45 -4.12
N TRP A 68 2.43 -8.09 -3.37
CA TRP A 68 3.82 -8.21 -3.81
C TRP A 68 3.97 -9.14 -5.02
N LYS A 69 3.27 -10.28 -5.00
CA LYS A 69 3.14 -11.16 -6.17
C LYS A 69 2.53 -10.43 -7.37
N TYR A 70 1.55 -9.56 -7.12
CA TYR A 70 0.95 -8.74 -8.17
C TYR A 70 1.94 -7.73 -8.75
N LEU A 71 2.75 -7.06 -7.92
CA LEU A 71 3.79 -6.16 -8.41
C LEU A 71 4.89 -6.88 -9.19
N GLU A 72 5.27 -8.10 -8.79
CA GLU A 72 6.19 -8.95 -9.54
C GLU A 72 5.59 -9.34 -10.91
N THR A 73 4.31 -9.72 -10.93
CA THR A 73 3.59 -10.08 -12.17
C THR A 73 3.41 -8.87 -13.10
N ALA A 74 3.13 -7.69 -12.54
CA ALA A 74 3.04 -6.45 -13.31
C ALA A 74 4.39 -6.10 -13.94
N LYS A 75 5.50 -6.25 -13.20
CA LYS A 75 6.85 -6.04 -13.73
C LYS A 75 7.25 -7.02 -14.82
N SER A 76 6.77 -8.27 -14.80
CA SER A 76 7.07 -9.24 -15.86
C SER A 76 6.26 -9.03 -17.14
N THR A 77 5.25 -8.16 -17.10
CA THR A 77 4.34 -7.89 -18.22
C THR A 77 4.74 -6.64 -19.02
N PHE A 78 5.72 -5.86 -18.56
CA PHE A 78 6.25 -4.67 -19.23
C PHE A 78 7.76 -4.77 -19.44
#